data_AF-A0A7C0X8W0-F1
#
_entry.id   AF-A0A7C0X8W0-F1
#
_cell.length_a   1.000
_cell.length_b   1.000
_cell.length_c   1.000
_cell.angle_alpha   90.00
_cell.angle_beta   90.00
_cell.angle_gamma   90.00
#
_symmetry.space_group_name_H-M   'P 1'
#
loop_
_entity.id
_entity.type
_entity.pdbx_description
1 polymer ?
#
loop_
_entity_poly.entity_id
_entity_poly.type
_entity_poly.pdbx_seq_one_letter_code
_entity_poly.pdbx_strand_id
1 'polypeptide(L)'
;MVFPSQFILSHLVADHAFTNANKISKFGKLDLIKHWIWVILILLAFTFDTLLKMPKGVLLISTYIIAHMLVDLFRKRNFVIAELIGLSVAFFLNVVAWKYLLDSYITPEFSTYILGMTMTSAVPTTVFRCIGMIPLESNDSDGIFERLLAFVLVNASQYLWVFVIFVMVLVYRLLFMRFSKYWIISPIVGLTLSIIWKIIIYG
;
A
#
# COMPACT_ATOMS: atom_id res chain seq x y z
N MET A 1 9.99 -14.33 -6.68
CA MET A 1 10.04 -13.40 -7.81
C MET A 1 10.29 -11.98 -7.31
N VAL A 2 11.45 -11.43 -7.66
CA VAL A 2 11.83 -10.06 -7.36
C VAL A 2 11.51 -9.18 -8.57
N PHE A 3 10.88 -8.03 -8.36
CA PHE A 3 10.58 -7.11 -9.45
C PHE A 3 10.56 -5.64 -9.02
N PRO A 4 10.97 -4.70 -9.90
CA PRO A 4 10.76 -3.28 -9.66
C PRO A 4 9.26 -2.99 -9.66
N SER A 5 8.74 -2.33 -8.63
CA SER A 5 7.31 -2.09 -8.44
C SER A 5 6.97 -0.62 -8.13
N GLN A 6 7.85 0.31 -8.48
CA GLN A 6 7.82 1.72 -8.08
C GLN A 6 6.48 2.42 -8.40
N PHE A 7 5.88 2.21 -9.58
CA PHE A 7 4.58 2.82 -9.90
C PHE A 7 3.42 2.18 -9.13
N ILE A 8 3.44 0.85 -8.98
CA ILE A 8 2.42 0.12 -8.20
C ILE A 8 2.50 0.54 -6.73
N LEU A 9 3.72 0.61 -6.19
CA LEU A 9 4.00 1.12 -4.86
C LEU A 9 3.52 2.55 -4.68
N SER A 10 3.78 3.43 -5.65
CA SER A 10 3.32 4.82 -5.59
C SER A 10 1.82 4.91 -5.39
N HIS A 11 1.05 4.12 -6.16
CA HIS A 11 -0.40 4.04 -6.06
C HIS A 11 -0.83 3.52 -4.68
N LEU A 12 -0.33 2.34 -4.30
CA LEU A 12 -0.75 1.68 -3.07
C LEU A 12 -0.36 2.47 -1.81
N VAL A 13 0.83 3.08 -1.80
CA VAL A 13 1.34 3.84 -0.66
C VAL A 13 0.61 5.17 -0.52
N ALA A 14 0.39 5.90 -1.63
CA ALA A 14 -0.34 7.17 -1.59
C ALA A 14 -1.78 7.00 -1.11
N ASP A 15 -2.45 5.95 -1.59
CA ASP A 15 -3.90 5.82 -1.45
C ASP A 15 -4.33 4.97 -0.26
N HIS A 16 -3.47 4.07 0.22
CA HIS A 16 -3.82 3.13 1.29
C HIS A 16 -2.94 3.25 2.54
N ALA A 17 -1.65 3.60 2.39
CA ALA A 17 -0.74 3.67 3.52
C ALA A 17 -0.76 5.05 4.20
N PHE A 18 -0.79 6.13 3.40
CA PHE A 18 -0.82 7.50 3.91
C PHE A 18 -2.20 8.16 3.87
N THR A 19 -3.11 7.61 3.09
CA THR A 19 -4.48 8.09 2.98
C THR A 19 -5.44 6.92 3.18
N ASN A 20 -6.67 7.20 3.60
CA ASN A 20 -7.76 6.25 3.47
C ASN A 20 -8.39 6.40 2.08
N ALA A 21 -8.18 5.43 1.20
CA ALA A 21 -8.75 5.42 -0.15
C ALA A 21 -10.26 5.72 -0.20
N ASN A 22 -11.01 5.28 0.81
CA ASN A 22 -12.45 5.53 0.91
C ASN A 22 -12.80 7.00 1.23
N LYS A 23 -11.89 7.75 1.86
CA LYS A 23 -12.08 9.18 2.16
C LYS A 23 -11.82 10.06 0.93
N ILE A 24 -10.99 9.61 -0.02
CA ILE A 24 -10.61 10.39 -1.22
C ILE A 24 -11.84 10.76 -2.05
N SER A 25 -12.82 9.85 -2.17
CA SER A 25 -14.09 10.12 -2.87
C SER A 25 -14.89 11.28 -2.25
N LYS A 26 -14.68 11.57 -0.96
CA LYS A 26 -15.36 12.62 -0.20
C LYS A 26 -14.52 13.89 -0.04
N PHE A 27 -13.28 13.93 -0.55
CA PHE A 27 -12.41 15.09 -0.40
C PHE A 27 -13.01 16.34 -1.05
N GLY A 28 -12.92 17.44 -0.31
CA GLY A 28 -13.07 18.78 -0.83
C GLY A 28 -11.92 19.15 -1.77
N LYS A 29 -12.03 20.30 -2.44
CA LYS A 29 -11.02 20.73 -3.44
C LYS A 29 -9.62 20.84 -2.82
N LEU A 30 -9.50 21.44 -1.64
CA LEU A 30 -8.20 21.65 -0.99
C LEU A 30 -7.55 20.34 -0.54
N ASP A 31 -8.33 19.42 0.02
CA ASP A 31 -7.81 18.12 0.47
C ASP A 31 -7.40 17.25 -0.71
N LEU A 32 -8.11 17.34 -1.83
CA LEU A 32 -7.74 16.66 -3.06
C LEU A 32 -6.43 17.19 -3.64
N ILE A 33 -6.21 18.51 -3.62
CA ILE A 33 -4.94 19.12 -4.05
C ILE A 33 -3.79 18.66 -3.15
N LYS A 34 -3.98 18.66 -1.81
CA LYS A 34 -2.97 18.13 -0.87
C LYS A 34 -2.64 16.68 -1.17
N HIS A 35 -3.66 15.87 -1.44
CA HIS A 35 -3.48 14.47 -1.82
C HIS A 35 -2.69 14.32 -3.13
N TRP A 36 -2.96 15.12 -4.15
CA TRP A 36 -2.18 15.07 -5.39
C TRP A 36 -0.73 15.49 -5.21
N ILE A 37 -0.45 16.52 -4.40
CA ILE A 37 0.92 16.89 -4.03
C ILE A 37 1.60 15.69 -3.36
N TRP A 38 0.89 15.00 -2.47
CA TRP A 38 1.39 13.81 -1.79
C TRP A 38 1.72 12.66 -2.74
N VAL A 39 0.83 12.36 -3.69
CA VAL A 39 1.04 11.36 -4.74
C VAL A 39 2.29 11.69 -5.57
N ILE A 40 2.48 12.95 -5.95
CA ILE A 40 3.66 13.41 -6.68
C ILE A 40 4.93 13.19 -5.85
N LEU A 41 4.93 13.57 -4.57
CA LEU A 41 6.09 13.40 -3.70
C LEU A 41 6.46 11.93 -3.51
N ILE A 42 5.49 11.04 -3.31
CA ILE A 42 5.73 9.59 -3.20
C ILE A 42 6.29 9.03 -4.50
N LEU A 43 5.66 9.36 -5.63
CA LEU A 43 6.12 8.89 -6.93
C LEU A 43 7.56 9.31 -7.18
N LEU A 44 7.87 10.58 -6.91
CA LEU A 44 9.23 11.10 -7.04
C LEU A 44 10.18 10.40 -6.07
N ALA A 45 9.83 10.20 -4.80
CA ALA A 45 10.66 9.47 -3.85
C ALA A 45 11.04 8.07 -4.35
N PHE A 46 10.14 7.42 -5.09
CA PHE A 46 10.38 6.11 -5.68
C PHE A 46 11.10 6.13 -7.04
N THR A 47 11.18 7.27 -7.75
CA THR A 47 11.61 7.29 -9.16
C THR A 47 12.57 8.43 -9.56
N PHE A 48 12.90 9.35 -8.66
CA PHE A 48 13.67 10.56 -8.97
C PHE A 48 15.06 10.28 -9.54
N ASP A 49 15.67 9.17 -9.12
CA ASP A 49 17.04 8.82 -9.46
C ASP A 49 17.16 8.14 -10.83
N THR A 50 16.05 7.68 -11.39
CA THR A 50 16.00 6.95 -12.66
C THR A 50 15.21 7.73 -13.70
N LEU A 51 13.91 7.92 -13.47
CA LEU A 51 13.00 8.43 -14.48
C LEU A 51 13.17 9.93 -14.76
N LEU A 52 13.56 10.74 -13.77
CA LEU A 52 13.79 12.18 -14.00
C LEU A 52 15.05 12.47 -14.83
N LYS A 53 15.97 11.52 -14.96
CA LYS A 53 17.22 11.72 -15.71
C LYS A 53 17.02 11.70 -17.22
N MET A 54 15.85 11.31 -17.72
CA MET A 54 15.62 11.13 -19.15
C MET A 54 14.23 11.59 -19.61
N PRO A 55 14.09 12.16 -20.83
CA PRO A 55 12.81 12.68 -21.32
C PRO A 55 11.68 11.65 -21.31
N LYS A 56 11.97 10.38 -21.63
CA LYS A 56 10.99 9.28 -21.60
C LYS A 56 10.49 8.99 -20.19
N GLY A 57 11.35 9.09 -19.18
CA GLY A 57 10.97 8.86 -17.79
C GLY A 57 10.14 10.02 -17.23
N VAL A 58 10.48 11.26 -17.58
CA VAL A 58 9.65 12.45 -17.28
C VAL A 58 8.25 12.32 -17.91
N LEU A 59 8.17 11.80 -19.13
CA LEU A 59 6.89 11.50 -19.78
C LEU A 59 6.08 10.47 -18.98
N LEU A 60 6.70 9.35 -18.57
CA LEU A 60 6.03 8.32 -17.76
C LEU A 60 5.52 8.86 -16.42
N ILE A 61 6.34 9.65 -15.72
CA ILE A 61 5.95 10.33 -14.47
C ILE A 61 4.73 11.23 -14.72
N SER A 62 4.80 12.08 -15.75
CA SER A 62 3.71 13.01 -16.09
C SER A 62 2.42 12.26 -16.45
N THR A 63 2.51 11.18 -17.22
CA THR A 63 1.38 10.32 -17.57
C THR A 63 0.75 9.70 -16.32
N TYR A 64 1.57 9.18 -15.40
CA TYR A 64 1.05 8.62 -14.14
C TYR A 64 0.31 9.68 -13.33
N ILE A 65 0.90 10.87 -13.13
CA ILE A 65 0.30 11.95 -12.34
C ILE A 65 -1.06 12.34 -12.93
N ILE A 66 -1.12 12.59 -14.24
CA ILE A 66 -2.37 12.96 -14.92
C ILE A 66 -3.41 11.84 -14.78
N ALA A 67 -3.00 10.59 -15.02
CA ALA A 67 -3.91 9.46 -14.90
C ALA A 67 -4.44 9.28 -13.48
N HIS A 68 -3.59 9.42 -12.46
CA HIS A 68 -4.00 9.33 -11.06
C HIS A 68 -5.00 10.44 -10.68
N MET A 69 -4.72 11.68 -11.09
CA MET A 69 -5.66 12.79 -10.87
C MET A 69 -7.02 12.53 -11.52
N LEU A 70 -7.04 12.00 -12.74
CA LEU A 70 -8.28 11.63 -13.42
C LEU A 70 -9.01 10.48 -12.70
N VAL A 71 -8.27 9.49 -12.19
CA VAL A 71 -8.81 8.39 -11.38
C VAL A 71 -9.44 8.94 -10.10
N ASP A 72 -8.81 9.87 -9.40
CA ASP A 72 -9.38 10.46 -8.18
C ASP A 72 -10.66 11.26 -8.44
N LEU A 73 -10.71 11.98 -9.56
CA LEU A 73 -11.94 12.65 -9.98
C LEU A 73 -13.04 11.64 -10.30
N PHE A 74 -12.70 10.52 -10.93
CA PHE A 74 -13.64 9.44 -11.24
C PHE A 74 -14.05 8.63 -10.00
N ARG A 75 -13.20 8.55 -8.98
CA ARG A 75 -13.43 7.83 -7.71
C ARG A 75 -14.68 8.31 -6.97
N LYS A 76 -15.11 9.56 -7.20
CA LYS A 76 -16.38 10.11 -6.69
C LYS A 76 -17.62 9.41 -7.24
N ARG A 77 -17.53 8.81 -8.43
CA ARG A 77 -18.64 8.10 -9.09
C ARG A 77 -18.66 6.63 -8.72
N ASN A 78 -17.51 5.97 -8.77
CA ASN A 78 -17.40 4.55 -8.44
C ASN A 78 -16.00 4.22 -7.91
N PHE A 79 -15.93 3.96 -6.60
CA PHE A 79 -14.68 3.65 -5.91
C PHE A 79 -14.00 2.40 -6.46
N VAL A 80 -14.74 1.29 -6.60
CA VAL A 80 -14.17 -0.02 -6.99
C VAL A 80 -13.60 0.04 -8.41
N ILE A 81 -14.33 0.65 -9.34
CA ILE A 81 -13.86 0.79 -10.72
C ILE A 81 -12.67 1.75 -10.79
N ALA A 82 -12.70 2.87 -10.04
CA ALA A 82 -11.58 3.79 -9.99
C ALA A 82 -10.31 3.11 -9.46
N GLU A 83 -10.44 2.28 -8.42
CA GLU A 83 -9.33 1.52 -7.86
C GLU A 83 -8.74 0.52 -8.86
N LEU A 84 -9.60 -0.22 -9.56
CA LEU A 84 -9.18 -1.15 -10.60
C LEU A 84 -8.44 -0.42 -11.74
N ILE A 85 -8.95 0.73 -12.18
CA ILE A 85 -8.30 1.55 -13.21
C ILE A 85 -6.95 2.08 -12.72
N GLY A 86 -6.90 2.67 -11.51
CA GLY A 86 -5.67 3.20 -10.93
C GLY A 86 -4.58 2.14 -10.82
N LEU A 87 -4.92 0.98 -10.27
CA LEU A 87 -3.99 -0.15 -10.17
C LEU A 87 -3.57 -0.68 -11.55
N SER A 88 -4.49 -0.74 -12.52
CA SER A 88 -4.17 -1.19 -13.89
C SER A 88 -3.22 -0.21 -14.60
N VAL A 89 -3.44 1.09 -14.44
CA VAL A 89 -2.54 2.13 -14.98
C VAL A 89 -1.17 2.03 -14.31
N ALA A 90 -1.13 1.93 -12.98
CA ALA A 90 0.12 1.79 -12.24
C ALA A 90 0.89 0.55 -12.68
N PHE A 91 0.21 -0.60 -12.82
CA PHE A 91 0.81 -1.84 -13.32
C PHE A 91 1.34 -1.69 -14.74
N PHE A 92 0.54 -1.14 -15.67
CA PHE A 92 0.96 -0.94 -17.05
C PHE A 92 2.20 -0.04 -17.15
N LEU A 93 2.19 1.11 -16.47
CA LEU A 93 3.32 2.02 -16.46
C LEU A 93 4.55 1.38 -15.81
N ASN A 94 4.38 0.56 -14.79
CA ASN A 94 5.45 -0.21 -14.18
C ASN A 94 6.10 -1.18 -15.17
N VAL A 95 5.31 -1.91 -15.96
CA VAL A 95 5.82 -2.83 -16.99
C VAL A 95 6.56 -2.06 -18.09
N VAL A 96 6.02 -0.93 -18.56
CA VAL A 96 6.68 -0.08 -19.57
C VAL A 96 7.98 0.50 -19.05
N ALA A 97 8.00 0.89 -17.77
CA ALA A 97 9.15 1.49 -17.12
C ALA A 97 10.20 0.48 -16.64
N TRP A 98 9.90 -0.82 -16.69
CA TRP A 98 10.66 -1.89 -16.04
C TRP A 98 12.17 -1.76 -16.19
N LYS A 99 12.64 -1.61 -17.44
CA LYS A 99 14.07 -1.55 -17.75
C LYS A 99 14.77 -0.35 -17.10
N TYR A 100 14.08 0.76 -16.93
CA TYR A 100 14.63 1.96 -16.30
C TYR A 100 14.66 1.86 -14.77
N LEU A 101 13.79 1.03 -14.19
CA LEU A 101 13.64 0.88 -12.75
C LEU A 101 14.61 -0.14 -12.14
N LEU A 102 15.27 -0.97 -12.95
CA LEU A 102 16.27 -1.94 -12.49
C LEU A 102 17.52 -1.28 -11.91
N ASP A 103 17.89 -0.10 -12.43
CA ASP A 103 19.09 0.65 -12.00
C ASP A 103 18.78 1.69 -10.91
N SER A 104 17.65 1.54 -10.20
CA SER A 104 17.26 2.45 -9.12
C SER A 104 17.99 2.16 -7.81
N TYR A 105 18.22 3.21 -7.00
CA TYR A 105 18.65 3.07 -5.60
C TYR A 105 17.66 2.24 -4.77
N ILE A 106 16.37 2.28 -5.12
CA ILE A 106 15.39 1.33 -4.63
C ILE A 106 15.53 0.08 -5.49
N THR A 107 16.36 -0.83 -5.01
CA THR A 107 16.61 -2.07 -5.72
C THR A 107 15.30 -2.87 -5.86
N PRO A 108 15.18 -3.73 -6.89
CA PRO A 108 14.02 -4.59 -7.05
C PRO A 108 13.65 -5.40 -5.80
N GLU A 109 14.64 -5.87 -5.03
CA GLU A 109 14.45 -6.61 -3.77
C GLU A 109 13.77 -5.71 -2.73
N PHE A 110 14.30 -4.50 -2.53
CA PHE A 110 13.75 -3.56 -1.57
C PHE A 110 12.36 -3.07 -1.99
N SER A 111 12.15 -2.82 -3.28
CA SER A 111 10.83 -2.51 -3.86
C SER A 111 9.83 -3.64 -3.58
N THR A 112 10.21 -4.88 -3.85
CA THR A 112 9.35 -6.06 -3.61
C THR A 112 9.05 -6.24 -2.12
N TYR A 113 10.00 -5.94 -1.25
CA TYR A 113 9.82 -5.96 0.20
C TYR A 113 8.82 -4.90 0.68
N ILE A 114 8.96 -3.64 0.23
CA ILE A 114 7.99 -2.58 0.55
C ILE A 114 6.61 -2.93 -0.01
N LEU A 115 6.55 -3.53 -1.21
CA LEU A 115 5.26 -3.93 -1.79
C LEU A 115 4.58 -4.97 -0.91
N GLY A 116 5.30 -5.98 -0.44
CA GLY A 116 4.78 -6.96 0.51
C GLY A 116 4.32 -6.34 1.81
N MET A 117 5.08 -5.37 2.31
CA MET A 117 4.75 -4.62 3.50
C MET A 117 3.40 -3.92 3.34
N THR A 118 3.19 -3.20 2.24
CA THR A 118 1.93 -2.50 1.93
C THR A 118 0.78 -3.47 1.67
N MET A 119 1.03 -4.56 0.93
CA MET A 119 0.05 -5.61 0.62
C MET A 119 -0.38 -6.41 1.85
N THR A 120 0.46 -6.48 2.88
CA THR A 120 0.16 -7.18 4.14
C THR A 120 -0.49 -6.26 5.17
N SER A 121 -0.23 -4.95 5.10
CA SER A 121 -0.66 -3.99 6.11
C SER A 121 -1.83 -3.13 5.64
N ALA A 122 -1.58 -2.15 4.77
CA ALA A 122 -2.53 -1.13 4.35
C ALA A 122 -3.64 -1.65 3.44
N VAL A 123 -3.31 -2.47 2.43
CA VAL A 123 -4.29 -2.97 1.45
C VAL A 123 -5.40 -3.82 2.13
N PRO A 124 -5.08 -4.75 3.06
CA PRO A 124 -6.11 -5.47 3.80
C PRO A 124 -7.04 -4.56 4.59
N THR A 125 -6.56 -3.43 5.14
CA THR A 125 -7.44 -2.45 5.81
C THR A 125 -8.50 -1.94 4.86
N THR A 126 -8.12 -1.60 3.61
CA THR A 126 -9.08 -1.13 2.61
C THR A 126 -10.09 -2.23 2.25
N VAL A 127 -9.63 -3.47 2.07
CA VAL A 127 -10.52 -4.61 1.83
C VAL A 127 -11.51 -4.79 2.98
N PHE A 128 -11.03 -4.78 4.23
CA PHE A 128 -11.85 -4.91 5.43
C PHE A 128 -12.88 -3.78 5.57
N ARG A 129 -12.54 -2.55 5.15
CA ARG A 129 -13.48 -1.43 5.06
C ARG A 129 -14.56 -1.70 4.01
N CYS A 130 -14.19 -2.18 2.82
CA CYS A 130 -15.15 -2.47 1.75
C CYS A 130 -16.15 -3.58 2.12
N ILE A 131 -15.74 -4.58 2.92
CA ILE A 131 -16.64 -5.65 3.40
C ILE A 131 -17.34 -5.33 4.74
N GLY A 132 -17.21 -4.11 5.25
CA GLY A 132 -17.90 -3.64 6.45
C GLY A 132 -17.35 -4.15 7.78
N MET A 133 -16.13 -4.70 7.81
CA MET A 133 -15.48 -5.15 9.05
C MET A 133 -14.83 -4.02 9.86
N ILE A 134 -14.44 -2.94 9.17
CA ILE A 134 -13.88 -1.71 9.76
C ILE A 134 -14.73 -0.53 9.26
N PRO A 135 -15.07 0.45 10.11
CA PRO A 135 -15.77 1.64 9.67
C PRO A 135 -15.02 2.36 8.54
N LEU A 136 -15.74 2.80 7.50
CA LEU A 136 -15.15 3.43 6.32
C LEU A 136 -14.29 4.66 6.64
N GLU A 137 -14.61 5.37 7.72
CA GLU A 137 -13.95 6.62 8.12
C GLU A 137 -13.05 6.52 9.35
N SER A 138 -12.85 5.31 9.90
CA SER A 138 -11.96 5.12 11.04
C SER A 138 -10.53 5.53 10.71
N ASN A 139 -9.74 5.81 11.75
CA ASN A 139 -8.33 6.15 11.61
C ASN A 139 -7.55 4.99 10.97
N ASP A 140 -6.50 5.33 10.23
CA ASP A 140 -5.77 4.38 9.39
C ASP A 140 -4.95 3.35 10.18
N SER A 141 -4.76 3.53 11.48
CA SER A 141 -3.95 2.64 12.31
C SER A 141 -4.59 1.29 12.66
N ASP A 142 -5.90 1.10 12.44
CA ASP A 142 -6.61 -0.09 12.94
C ASP A 142 -6.11 -1.38 12.29
N GLY A 143 -5.26 -2.13 13.01
CA GLY A 143 -4.66 -3.39 12.59
C GLY A 143 -3.56 -3.27 11.52
N ILE A 144 -3.25 -2.08 11.01
CA ILE A 144 -2.07 -1.88 10.14
C ILE A 144 -0.80 -2.23 10.91
N PHE A 145 -0.67 -1.72 12.14
CA PHE A 145 0.53 -1.87 12.96
C PHE A 145 0.90 -3.34 13.24
N GLU A 146 -0.07 -4.16 13.68
CA GLU A 146 0.21 -5.58 13.99
C GLU A 146 0.58 -6.39 12.74
N ARG A 147 -0.08 -6.13 11.60
CA ARG A 147 0.22 -6.83 10.35
C ARG A 147 1.57 -6.40 9.78
N LEU A 148 1.91 -5.12 9.92
CA LEU A 148 3.23 -4.59 9.59
C LEU A 148 4.33 -5.27 10.41
N LEU A 149 4.14 -5.37 11.73
CA LEU A 149 5.10 -6.05 12.61
C LEU A 149 5.22 -7.55 12.30
N ALA A 150 4.10 -8.22 12.04
CA ALA A 150 4.11 -9.61 11.59
C ALA A 150 4.92 -9.77 10.31
N PHE A 151 4.73 -8.87 9.32
CA PHE A 151 5.50 -8.89 8.07
C PHE A 151 7.00 -8.79 8.31
N VAL A 152 7.45 -7.80 9.09
CA VAL A 152 8.86 -7.60 9.38
C VAL A 152 9.46 -8.81 10.10
N LEU A 153 8.80 -9.30 11.15
CA LEU A 153 9.33 -10.38 11.97
C LEU A 153 9.31 -11.75 11.29
N VAL A 154 8.28 -12.05 10.49
CA VAL A 154 8.24 -13.28 9.69
C VAL A 154 9.36 -13.30 8.66
N ASN A 155 9.60 -12.19 7.96
CA ASN A 155 10.70 -12.06 7.02
C ASN A 155 12.07 -12.13 7.72
N ALA A 156 12.18 -11.65 8.96
CA ALA A 156 13.37 -11.80 9.81
C ALA A 156 13.50 -13.19 10.48
N SER A 157 12.56 -14.11 10.25
CA SER A 157 12.50 -15.44 10.90
C SER A 157 12.38 -15.40 12.43
N GLN A 158 11.87 -14.29 12.98
CA GLN A 158 11.72 -14.04 14.41
C GLN A 158 10.35 -14.50 14.93
N TYR A 159 10.03 -15.79 14.79
CA TYR A 159 8.70 -16.33 15.04
C TYR A 159 8.22 -16.20 16.50
N LEU A 160 9.15 -16.26 17.46
CA LEU A 160 8.83 -16.02 18.88
C LEU A 160 8.26 -14.61 19.07
N TRP A 161 8.87 -13.61 18.43
CA TRP A 161 8.42 -12.22 18.51
C TRP A 161 7.09 -11.99 17.81
N VAL A 162 6.81 -12.73 16.72
CA VAL A 162 5.48 -12.71 16.07
C VAL A 162 4.41 -13.14 17.07
N PHE A 163 4.65 -14.25 17.79
CA PHE A 163 3.72 -14.74 18.81
C PHE A 163 3.51 -13.71 19.93
N VAL A 164 4.61 -13.15 20.46
CA VAL A 164 4.55 -12.14 21.52
C VAL A 164 3.69 -10.93 21.10
N ILE A 165 3.88 -10.42 19.88
CA ILE A 165 3.13 -9.26 19.40
C ILE A 165 1.64 -9.57 19.27
N PHE A 166 1.26 -10.76 18.78
CA PHE A 166 -0.15 -11.14 18.72
C PHE A 166 -0.79 -11.26 20.09
N VAL A 167 -0.09 -11.81 21.07
CA VAL A 167 -0.56 -11.85 22.46
C VAL A 167 -0.72 -10.43 23.02
N MET A 168 0.28 -9.56 22.84
CA MET A 168 0.21 -8.18 23.32
C MET A 168 -0.94 -7.38 22.71
N VAL A 169 -1.14 -7.50 21.39
CA VAL A 169 -2.23 -6.86 20.66
C VAL A 169 -3.59 -7.38 21.14
N LEU A 170 -3.72 -8.69 21.37
CA LEU A 170 -4.94 -9.28 21.88
C LEU A 170 -5.26 -8.78 23.30
N VAL A 171 -4.25 -8.76 24.19
CA VAL A 171 -4.39 -8.22 25.56
C VAL A 171 -4.80 -6.75 25.52
N TYR A 172 -4.12 -5.92 24.71
CA TYR A 172 -4.48 -4.52 24.54
C TYR A 172 -5.94 -4.36 24.10
N ARG A 173 -6.38 -5.12 23.11
CA ARG A 173 -7.76 -5.10 22.62
C ARG A 173 -8.75 -5.50 23.69
N LEU A 174 -8.48 -6.56 24.46
CA LEU A 174 -9.33 -7.03 25.55
C LEU A 174 -9.49 -5.99 26.67
N LEU A 175 -8.43 -5.21 26.95
CA LEU A 175 -8.45 -4.19 28.01
C LEU A 175 -9.12 -2.88 27.60
N PHE A 176 -8.98 -2.47 26.34
CA PHE A 176 -9.32 -1.11 25.91
C PHE A 176 -10.40 -1.02 24.82
N MET A 177 -10.78 -2.12 24.19
CA MET A 177 -11.68 -2.11 23.04
C MET A 177 -12.88 -3.07 23.22
N ARG A 178 -13.97 -2.81 22.51
CA ARG A 178 -15.12 -3.74 22.45
C ARG A 178 -14.80 -4.89 21.51
N PHE A 179 -15.16 -6.11 21.93
CA PHE A 179 -14.90 -7.33 21.17
C PHE A 179 -15.41 -7.22 19.72
N SER A 180 -14.55 -7.61 18.79
CA SER A 180 -14.87 -7.69 17.36
C SER A 180 -14.19 -8.89 16.72
N LYS A 181 -14.88 -9.56 15.78
CA LYS A 181 -14.31 -10.66 14.99
C LYS A 181 -13.04 -10.25 14.23
N TYR A 182 -12.91 -8.96 13.93
CA TYR A 182 -11.73 -8.36 13.33
C TYR A 182 -10.43 -8.65 14.11
N TRP A 183 -10.52 -8.80 15.43
CA TRP A 183 -9.35 -8.97 16.30
C TRP A 183 -8.55 -10.23 16.00
N ILE A 184 -9.21 -11.25 15.47
CA ILE A 184 -8.61 -12.54 15.14
C ILE A 184 -8.30 -12.58 13.65
N ILE A 185 -9.20 -12.07 12.81
CA ILE A 185 -9.05 -12.11 11.35
C ILE A 185 -7.86 -11.26 10.89
N SER A 186 -7.66 -10.08 11.47
CA SER A 186 -6.55 -9.20 11.08
C SER A 186 -5.17 -9.82 11.31
N PRO A 187 -4.83 -10.34 12.51
CA PRO A 187 -3.57 -11.04 12.73
C PRO A 187 -3.38 -12.25 11.82
N ILE A 188 -4.43 -13.05 11.60
CA ILE A 188 -4.36 -14.22 10.70
C ILE A 188 -4.02 -13.79 9.28
N VAL A 189 -4.68 -12.75 8.76
CA VAL A 189 -4.38 -12.20 7.43
C VAL A 189 -2.96 -11.65 7.38
N GLY A 190 -2.53 -10.92 8.40
CA GLY A 190 -1.15 -10.44 8.51
C GLY A 190 -0.13 -11.58 8.43
N LEU A 191 -0.29 -12.61 9.25
CA LEU A 191 0.60 -13.77 9.27
C LEU A 191 0.61 -14.52 7.94
N THR A 192 -0.58 -14.80 7.40
CA THR A 192 -0.74 -15.56 6.15
C THR A 192 -0.07 -14.84 4.99
N LEU A 193 -0.36 -13.55 4.81
CA LEU A 193 0.25 -12.74 3.75
C LEU A 193 1.75 -12.59 3.95
N SER A 194 2.22 -12.45 5.18
CA SER A 194 3.66 -12.40 5.49
C SER A 194 4.39 -13.68 5.08
N ILE A 195 3.79 -14.85 5.34
CA ILE A 195 4.36 -16.14 4.96
C ILE A 195 4.37 -16.29 3.44
N ILE A 196 3.25 -15.98 2.77
CA ILE A 196 3.16 -16.00 1.30
C ILE A 196 4.25 -15.11 0.71
N TRP A 197 4.42 -13.90 1.25
CA TRP A 197 5.40 -12.97 0.71
C TRP A 197 6.84 -13.39 0.98
N LYS A 198 7.12 -14.00 2.15
CA LYS A 198 8.43 -14.58 2.43
C LYS A 198 8.79 -15.65 1.41
N ILE A 199 7.84 -16.51 1.03
CA ILE A 199 8.02 -17.50 -0.04
C ILE A 199 8.27 -16.81 -1.38
N ILE A 200 7.56 -15.72 -1.69
CA ILE A 200 7.79 -14.97 -2.94
C ILE A 200 9.19 -14.35 -2.99
N ILE A 201 9.73 -13.84 -1.88
CA ILE A 201 11.05 -13.20 -1.85
C ILE A 201 12.19 -14.23 -1.80
N TYR A 202 12.07 -15.27 -0.97
CA TYR A 202 13.17 -16.18 -0.62
C TYR A 202 13.00 -17.62 -1.09
N GLY A 203 11.83 -18.00 -1.61
CA GLY A 203 11.56 -19.31 -2.20
C GLY A 203 11.85 -19.32 -3.70
#